data_AF-A0AAD4R1S5-F1
#
_entry.id   AF-A0AAD4R1S5-F1
#
_cell.length_a   1.000
_cell.length_b   1.000
_cell.length_c   1.000
_cell.angle_alpha   90.00
_cell.angle_beta   90.00
_cell.angle_gamma   90.00
#
_symmetry.space_group_name_H-M   'P 1'
#
loop_
_entity.id
_entity.type
_entity.pdbx_description
1 polymer ?
#
loop_
_entity_poly.entity_id
_entity_poly.type
_entity_poly.pdbx_seq_one_letter_code
_entity_poly.pdbx_strand_id
1 'polypeptide(L)'
;MSSRFLLLIASLLSVSLAIHVSVKNGDKGTYCILLDSDVTGTVDYYNTYQNKTVSYDFAVNGTVTSKGNCFAAGHNETVESIAIDFLPNDITPIPPPQQRWQLHLEFANPKGQERSFVISDYKLRAVFYKSHFNTTVTQTTVYYTKPEGAALEWFAADTHGFTCSKASLALTNDSSVQFANLKVVAFAMFTEDKWPQSQLFEQCKLDVRTSDLVPIIVGACLAGLVIVVLIAYLIGRARAKRQGYASV
;
A
#
# COMPACT_ATOMS: atom_id res chain seq x y z
N MET A 1 -27.84 -42.80 12.33
CA MET A 1 -27.50 -41.40 12.71
C MET A 1 -26.02 -41.17 12.49
N SER A 2 -25.64 -40.59 11.35
CA SER A 2 -24.30 -40.04 11.14
C SER A 2 -24.48 -38.82 10.25
N SER A 3 -24.46 -37.65 10.90
CA SER A 3 -24.65 -36.35 10.26
C SER A 3 -23.33 -35.92 9.65
N ARG A 4 -23.28 -35.78 8.32
CA ARG A 4 -22.13 -35.25 7.60
C ARG A 4 -22.11 -33.73 7.76
N PHE A 5 -21.12 -33.24 8.49
CA PHE A 5 -20.83 -31.83 8.69
C PHE A 5 -20.16 -31.28 7.41
N LEU A 6 -20.94 -30.66 6.52
CA LEU A 6 -20.43 -29.89 5.39
C LEU A 6 -19.97 -28.52 5.91
N LEU A 7 -18.66 -28.32 6.03
CA LEU A 7 -18.06 -27.01 6.24
C LEU A 7 -18.15 -26.21 4.92
N LEU A 8 -19.22 -25.44 4.78
CA LEU A 8 -19.32 -24.35 3.81
C LEU A 8 -18.39 -23.23 4.27
N ILE A 9 -17.17 -23.20 3.74
CA ILE A 9 -16.30 -22.03 3.81
C ILE A 9 -16.91 -21.01 2.85
N ALA A 10 -17.73 -20.11 3.37
CA ALA A 10 -18.16 -18.92 2.66
C ALA A 10 -16.91 -18.04 2.47
N SER A 11 -16.30 -18.11 1.30
CA SER A 11 -15.33 -17.12 0.86
C SER A 11 -16.07 -15.78 0.72
N LEU A 12 -15.97 -14.94 1.73
CA LEU A 12 -16.25 -13.52 1.61
C LEU A 12 -15.31 -12.99 0.52
N LEU A 13 -15.84 -12.80 -0.70
CA LEU A 13 -15.22 -11.93 -1.68
C LEU A 13 -15.18 -10.55 -1.04
N SER A 14 -14.05 -10.19 -0.42
CA SER A 14 -13.75 -8.81 -0.10
C SER A 14 -13.79 -8.06 -1.41
N VAL A 15 -14.82 -7.23 -1.61
CA VAL A 15 -14.87 -6.27 -2.70
C VAL A 15 -13.61 -5.41 -2.53
N SER A 16 -12.63 -5.57 -3.41
CA SER A 16 -11.42 -4.74 -3.34
C SER A 16 -11.84 -3.31 -3.69
N LEU A 17 -11.59 -2.38 -2.78
CA LEU A 17 -11.93 -0.96 -2.90
C LEU A 17 -10.83 -0.19 -3.66
N ALA A 18 -10.00 -0.90 -4.43
CA ALA A 18 -8.80 -0.36 -5.03
C ALA A 18 -9.15 0.81 -5.95
N ILE A 19 -8.62 1.98 -5.60
CA ILE A 19 -8.76 3.17 -6.43
C ILE A 19 -7.80 3.04 -7.60
N HIS A 20 -8.24 3.47 -8.78
CA HIS A 20 -7.37 3.67 -9.95
C HIS A 20 -7.37 5.15 -10.27
N VAL A 21 -6.19 5.76 -10.23
CA VAL A 21 -6.03 7.19 -10.55
C VAL A 21 -4.84 7.40 -11.46
N SER A 22 -4.95 8.39 -12.33
CA SER A 22 -3.90 8.71 -13.28
C SER A 22 -3.76 10.20 -13.52
N VAL A 23 -2.64 10.57 -14.13
CA VAL A 23 -2.36 11.93 -14.60
C VAL A 23 -2.06 11.88 -16.10
N LYS A 24 -2.88 12.59 -16.87
CA LYS A 24 -2.73 12.72 -18.31
C LYS A 24 -1.95 13.98 -18.67
N ASN A 25 -0.95 13.81 -19.53
CA ASN A 25 -0.27 14.91 -20.20
C ASN A 25 -1.19 15.47 -21.30
N GLY A 26 -1.64 16.71 -21.12
CA GLY A 26 -2.55 17.38 -22.07
C GLY A 26 -1.95 17.57 -23.46
N ASP A 27 -0.64 17.83 -23.55
CA ASP A 27 0.04 18.15 -24.80
C ASP A 27 0.34 16.89 -25.64
N LYS A 28 0.76 15.82 -24.96
CA LYS A 28 1.16 14.55 -25.62
C LYS A 28 0.02 13.53 -25.70
N GLY A 29 -1.05 13.73 -24.93
CA GLY A 29 -2.14 12.76 -24.81
C GLY A 29 -1.79 11.47 -24.06
N THR A 30 -0.58 11.38 -23.50
CA THR A 30 -0.07 10.21 -22.77
C THR A 30 -0.29 10.33 -21.26
N TYR A 31 -0.34 9.22 -20.55
CA TYR A 31 -0.40 9.16 -19.08
C TYR A 31 1.01 9.02 -18.50
N CYS A 32 1.33 9.87 -17.53
CA CYS A 32 2.63 9.92 -16.88
C CYS A 32 2.67 9.24 -15.52
N ILE A 33 1.55 9.34 -14.78
CA ILE A 33 1.37 8.68 -13.49
C ILE A 33 0.16 7.77 -13.59
N LEU A 34 0.31 6.52 -13.18
CA LEU A 34 -0.78 5.60 -12.84
C LEU A 34 -0.56 5.11 -11.40
N LEU A 35 -1.63 5.04 -10.61
CA LEU A 35 -1.60 4.55 -9.25
C LEU A 35 -2.85 3.71 -8.97
N ASP A 36 -2.63 2.48 -8.51
CA ASP A 36 -3.66 1.58 -7.98
C ASP A 36 -3.35 1.28 -6.52
N SER A 37 -4.32 1.44 -5.61
CA SER A 37 -4.17 1.01 -4.22
C SER A 37 -5.49 1.02 -3.46
N ASP A 38 -5.60 0.23 -2.41
CA ASP A 38 -6.57 0.44 -1.34
C ASP A 38 -5.97 1.43 -0.32
N VAL A 39 -6.47 2.68 -0.28
CA VAL A 39 -5.90 3.74 0.56
C VAL A 39 -6.72 3.94 1.83
N THR A 40 -6.05 3.85 2.98
CA THR A 40 -6.60 4.12 4.31
C THR A 40 -5.65 5.01 5.10
N GLY A 41 -6.03 5.49 6.27
CA GLY A 41 -5.11 6.22 7.12
C GLY A 41 -5.76 6.70 8.40
N THR A 42 -4.94 7.27 9.25
CA THR A 42 -5.35 7.85 10.53
C THR A 42 -4.81 9.26 10.62
N VAL A 43 -5.67 10.22 10.95
CA VAL A 43 -5.27 11.61 11.19
C VAL A 43 -5.70 12.07 12.57
N ASP A 44 -4.80 12.76 13.24
CA ASP A 44 -5.09 13.39 14.53
C ASP A 44 -5.48 14.85 14.33
N TYR A 45 -6.67 15.21 14.80
CA TYR A 45 -7.17 16.58 14.73
C TYR A 45 -7.62 17.09 16.10
N TYR A 46 -7.52 18.39 16.30
CA TYR A 46 -7.97 19.02 17.53
C TYR A 46 -9.50 19.23 17.52
N ASN A 47 -10.20 18.48 18.35
CA ASN A 47 -11.63 18.62 18.54
C ASN A 47 -11.91 19.78 19.51
N THR A 48 -12.41 20.90 18.97
CA THR A 48 -12.70 22.12 19.73
C THR A 48 -13.92 22.04 20.63
N TYR A 49 -14.83 21.08 20.41
CA TYR A 49 -15.98 20.85 21.29
C TYR A 49 -15.57 20.10 22.57
N GLN A 50 -14.67 19.12 22.44
CA GLN A 50 -14.14 18.33 23.55
C GLN A 50 -12.85 18.93 24.14
N ASN A 51 -12.29 19.96 23.51
CA ASN A 51 -11.02 20.59 23.89
C ASN A 51 -9.84 19.59 23.94
N LYS A 52 -9.82 18.63 23.00
CA LYS A 52 -8.89 17.49 22.99
C LYS A 52 -8.52 17.06 21.57
N THR A 53 -7.30 16.56 21.37
CA THR A 53 -6.90 15.86 20.14
C THR A 53 -7.56 14.48 20.05
N VAL A 54 -8.13 14.17 18.89
CA VAL A 54 -8.84 12.92 18.60
C VAL A 54 -8.35 12.37 17.26
N SER A 55 -8.13 11.06 17.21
CA SER A 55 -7.77 10.35 15.99
C SER A 55 -9.01 10.03 15.14
N TYR A 56 -8.87 10.14 13.83
CA TYR A 56 -9.90 9.80 12.87
C TYR A 56 -9.34 8.88 11.77
N ASP A 57 -9.92 7.70 11.67
CA ASP A 57 -9.60 6.74 10.62
C ASP A 57 -10.42 7.05 9.36
N PHE A 58 -9.72 7.13 8.23
CA PHE A 58 -10.33 7.36 6.93
C PHE A 58 -9.95 6.25 5.94
N ALA A 59 -10.88 5.97 5.04
CA ALA A 59 -10.67 5.20 3.84
C ALA A 59 -10.98 6.08 2.63
N VAL A 60 -10.20 5.89 1.55
CA VAL A 60 -10.45 6.50 0.26
C VAL A 60 -11.31 5.53 -0.54
N ASN A 61 -12.63 5.76 -0.49
CA ASN A 61 -13.61 4.94 -1.17
C ASN A 61 -14.38 5.78 -2.20
N GLY A 62 -15.22 5.11 -2.99
CA GLY A 62 -16.18 5.76 -3.87
C GLY A 62 -15.56 6.52 -5.04
N THR A 63 -16.20 7.63 -5.43
CA THR A 63 -15.76 8.42 -6.60
C THR A 63 -14.60 9.33 -6.24
N VAL A 64 -13.41 8.92 -6.66
CA VAL A 64 -12.17 9.68 -6.56
C VAL A 64 -11.91 10.44 -7.86
N THR A 65 -11.31 11.62 -7.76
CA THR A 65 -10.81 12.36 -8.93
C THR A 65 -9.35 12.70 -8.73
N SER A 66 -8.52 12.53 -9.77
CA SER A 66 -7.12 12.95 -9.76
C SER A 66 -6.87 14.13 -10.68
N LYS A 67 -5.94 14.99 -10.25
CA LYS A 67 -5.32 16.03 -11.08
C LYS A 67 -3.82 15.98 -10.86
N GLY A 68 -3.03 16.51 -11.77
CA GLY A 68 -1.59 16.46 -11.62
C GLY A 68 -0.85 17.14 -12.74
N ASN A 69 0.47 17.13 -12.64
CA ASN A 69 1.37 17.65 -13.65
C ASN A 69 2.40 16.57 -14.02
N CYS A 70 2.51 16.27 -15.30
CA CYS A 70 3.53 15.36 -15.86
C CYS A 70 4.89 16.04 -16.08
N PHE A 71 4.99 17.34 -15.84
CA PHE A 71 6.24 18.06 -15.95
C PHE A 71 6.18 19.33 -15.11
N ALA A 72 6.94 19.36 -14.02
CA ALA A 72 7.24 20.57 -13.27
C ALA A 72 8.77 20.67 -13.09
N ALA A 73 9.33 21.85 -13.32
CA ALA A 73 10.72 22.14 -12.98
C ALA A 73 10.77 22.51 -11.49
N GLY A 74 11.17 21.56 -10.64
CA GLY A 74 11.37 21.79 -9.21
C GLY A 74 12.86 21.83 -8.90
N HIS A 75 13.41 22.98 -8.50
CA HIS A 75 14.79 23.14 -8.00
C HIS A 75 15.84 22.22 -8.66
N ASN A 76 16.06 22.37 -9.99
CA ASN A 76 17.03 21.61 -10.80
C ASN A 76 16.72 20.11 -11.04
N GLU A 77 15.50 19.65 -10.73
CA GLU A 77 15.01 18.29 -10.96
C GLU A 77 13.64 18.33 -11.67
N THR A 78 13.36 17.32 -12.49
CA THR A 78 12.03 17.15 -13.08
C THR A 78 11.14 16.42 -12.08
N VAL A 79 10.00 17.01 -11.76
CA VAL A 79 9.02 16.45 -10.81
C VAL A 79 7.69 16.20 -11.53
N GLU A 80 7.06 15.08 -11.22
CA GLU A 80 5.66 14.83 -11.53
C GLU A 80 4.84 14.80 -10.24
N SER A 81 3.58 15.22 -10.32
CA SER A 81 2.72 15.27 -9.14
C SER A 81 1.31 14.79 -9.45
N ILE A 82 0.69 14.16 -8.45
CA ILE A 82 -0.71 13.75 -8.47
C ILE A 82 -1.38 14.21 -7.17
N ALA A 83 -2.53 14.86 -7.33
CA ALA A 83 -3.44 15.28 -6.28
C ALA A 83 -4.73 14.46 -6.42
N ILE A 84 -5.03 13.65 -5.42
CA ILE A 84 -6.17 12.75 -5.33
C ILE A 84 -7.21 13.40 -4.44
N ASP A 85 -8.32 13.84 -5.03
CA ASP A 85 -9.45 14.46 -4.33
C ASP A 85 -10.54 13.41 -4.01
N PHE A 86 -10.86 13.27 -2.72
CA PHE A 86 -11.79 12.26 -2.23
C PHE A 86 -12.65 12.74 -1.05
N LEU A 87 -13.70 11.98 -0.75
CA LEU A 87 -14.49 12.13 0.47
C LEU A 87 -14.05 11.03 1.44
N PRO A 88 -13.59 11.36 2.66
CA PRO A 88 -13.17 10.33 3.61
C PRO A 88 -14.37 9.48 4.03
N ASN A 89 -14.25 8.15 3.93
CA ASN A 89 -15.32 7.19 4.28
C ASN A 89 -16.64 7.44 3.53
N ASP A 90 -16.58 7.98 2.31
CA ASP A 90 -17.76 8.34 1.50
C ASP A 90 -18.77 9.24 2.23
N ILE A 91 -18.32 10.01 3.22
CA ILE A 91 -19.19 10.93 3.95
C ILE A 91 -19.76 11.92 2.95
N THR A 92 -21.07 11.84 2.74
CA THR A 92 -21.76 12.62 1.73
C THR A 92 -21.92 14.07 2.21
N PRO A 93 -21.66 15.05 1.33
CA PRO A 93 -21.90 16.44 1.62
C PRO A 93 -23.38 16.70 1.93
N ILE A 94 -23.70 17.11 3.16
CA ILE A 94 -24.98 17.76 3.44
C ILE A 94 -24.89 19.18 2.85
N PRO A 95 -25.85 19.65 2.04
CA PRO A 95 -25.80 21.00 1.45
C PRO A 95 -25.59 22.07 2.53
N PRO A 96 -24.67 23.05 2.34
CA PRO A 96 -23.94 23.42 1.10
C PRO A 96 -22.69 22.56 0.79
N PRO A 97 -22.13 22.61 -0.45
CA PRO A 97 -21.14 21.63 -0.94
C PRO A 97 -19.86 21.56 -0.09
N GLN A 98 -19.67 20.40 0.54
CA GLN A 98 -18.47 19.97 1.27
C GLN A 98 -17.24 19.94 0.35
N GLN A 99 -16.12 20.43 0.87
CA GLN A 99 -14.83 20.37 0.21
C GLN A 99 -14.19 18.99 0.41
N ARG A 100 -13.68 18.42 -0.69
CA ARG A 100 -12.98 17.13 -0.70
C ARG A 100 -11.62 17.24 0.00
N TRP A 101 -11.24 16.16 0.67
CA TRP A 101 -9.87 15.98 1.13
C TRP A 101 -8.98 15.75 -0.07
N GLN A 102 -7.71 16.13 0.04
CA GLN A 102 -6.76 15.97 -1.05
C GLN A 102 -5.45 15.40 -0.56
N LEU A 103 -5.10 14.23 -1.09
CA LEU A 103 -3.80 13.60 -0.92
C LEU A 103 -2.93 13.96 -2.12
N HIS A 104 -1.82 14.63 -1.87
CA HIS A 104 -0.87 15.06 -2.89
C HIS A 104 0.42 14.27 -2.76
N LEU A 105 0.89 13.70 -3.87
CA LEU A 105 2.11 12.91 -3.98
C LEU A 105 2.99 13.54 -5.06
N GLU A 106 4.28 13.63 -4.79
CA GLU A 106 5.29 14.14 -5.72
C GLU A 106 6.36 13.08 -5.96
N PHE A 107 6.74 12.93 -7.23
CA PHE A 107 7.75 12.00 -7.69
C PHE A 107 8.86 12.79 -8.39
N ALA A 108 10.08 12.63 -7.91
CA ALA A 108 11.26 13.20 -8.55
C ALA A 108 11.93 12.15 -9.44
N ASN A 109 12.54 12.59 -10.54
CA ASN A 109 13.44 11.75 -11.31
C ASN A 109 14.89 11.92 -10.81
N PRO A 110 15.54 10.86 -10.29
CA PRO A 110 16.95 10.85 -9.96
C PRO A 110 17.86 11.34 -11.10
N LYS A 111 18.88 12.13 -10.77
CA LYS A 111 19.83 12.65 -11.79
C LYS A 111 20.57 11.51 -12.48
N GLY A 112 20.55 11.53 -13.82
CA GLY A 112 21.30 10.59 -14.66
C GLY A 112 20.62 9.25 -14.88
N GLN A 113 19.36 9.08 -14.45
CA GLN A 113 18.55 7.92 -14.74
C GLN A 113 17.34 8.35 -15.57
N GLU A 114 17.15 7.74 -16.74
CA GLU A 114 15.99 8.05 -17.58
C GLU A 114 14.77 7.31 -17.05
N ARG A 115 13.64 8.03 -16.89
CA ARG A 115 12.31 7.51 -16.55
C ARG A 115 12.17 6.83 -15.19
N SER A 116 13.25 6.69 -14.43
CA SER A 116 13.19 6.28 -13.03
C SER A 116 12.45 7.31 -12.19
N PHE A 117 11.92 6.87 -11.04
CA PHE A 117 11.28 7.77 -10.11
C PHE A 117 11.54 7.38 -8.66
N VAL A 118 11.50 8.39 -7.80
CA VAL A 118 11.42 8.23 -6.35
C VAL A 118 10.32 9.13 -5.82
N ILE A 119 9.56 8.66 -4.83
CA ILE A 119 8.66 9.56 -4.08
C ILE A 119 9.51 10.61 -3.35
N SER A 120 9.27 11.89 -3.64
CA SER A 120 10.08 12.99 -3.12
C SER A 120 9.37 13.77 -2.03
N ASP A 121 8.06 14.00 -2.18
CA ASP A 121 7.25 14.71 -1.20
C ASP A 121 5.79 14.24 -1.19
N TYR A 122 5.09 14.51 -0.10
CA TYR A 122 3.68 14.21 0.04
C TYR A 122 3.01 15.03 1.15
N LYS A 123 1.72 15.28 0.98
CA LYS A 123 0.89 15.99 1.95
C LYS A 123 -0.57 15.60 1.84
N LEU A 124 -1.29 15.71 2.95
CA LEU A 124 -2.72 15.51 3.04
C LEU A 124 -3.37 16.80 3.52
N ARG A 125 -4.28 17.36 2.72
CA ARG A 125 -5.20 18.42 3.14
C ARG A 125 -6.51 17.78 3.59
N ALA A 126 -6.78 17.83 4.88
CA ALA A 126 -8.04 17.38 5.46
C ALA A 126 -8.95 18.59 5.77
N VAL A 127 -10.25 18.43 5.55
CA VAL A 127 -11.26 19.43 5.89
C VAL A 127 -12.28 18.80 6.84
N PHE A 128 -12.35 19.32 8.07
CA PHE A 128 -13.23 18.87 9.13
C PHE A 128 -14.43 19.81 9.25
N TYR A 129 -15.63 19.25 9.13
CA TYR A 129 -16.89 19.97 9.24
C TYR A 129 -17.57 19.71 10.59
N LYS A 130 -18.24 20.74 11.11
CA LYS A 130 -19.01 20.65 12.35
C LYS A 130 -20.00 19.48 12.37
N SER A 131 -20.69 19.22 11.26
CA SER A 131 -21.73 18.18 11.16
C SER A 131 -21.22 16.76 11.36
N HIS A 132 -19.97 16.47 11.03
CA HIS A 132 -19.41 15.11 11.06
C HIS A 132 -18.32 14.93 12.11
N PHE A 133 -17.66 16.02 12.52
CA PHE A 133 -16.49 15.97 13.38
C PHE A 133 -16.68 16.70 14.71
N ASN A 134 -17.92 17.11 15.04
CA ASN A 134 -18.26 17.76 16.32
C ASN A 134 -17.28 18.89 16.68
N THR A 135 -17.07 19.84 15.78
CA THR A 135 -16.22 21.01 16.01
C THR A 135 -17.09 22.23 16.37
N THR A 136 -16.56 23.18 17.16
CA THR A 136 -17.28 24.44 17.44
C THR A 136 -17.33 25.35 16.21
N VAL A 137 -16.28 25.29 15.38
CA VAL A 137 -16.12 26.02 14.12
C VAL A 137 -16.84 25.28 12.98
N THR A 138 -17.45 26.00 12.04
CA THR A 138 -18.19 25.45 10.90
C THR A 138 -17.35 24.49 10.04
N GLN A 139 -16.10 24.89 9.77
CA GLN A 139 -15.11 24.14 9.00
C GLN A 139 -13.71 24.45 9.54
N THR A 140 -12.84 23.45 9.60
CA THR A 140 -11.41 23.61 9.88
C THR A 140 -10.61 22.83 8.85
N THR A 141 -9.60 23.47 8.25
CA THR A 141 -8.68 22.80 7.30
C THR A 141 -7.34 22.55 8.00
N VAL A 142 -6.85 21.32 7.92
CA VAL A 142 -5.57 20.90 8.49
C VAL A 142 -4.69 20.35 7.37
N TYR A 143 -3.42 20.75 7.40
CA TYR A 143 -2.41 20.27 6.46
C TYR A 143 -1.47 19.34 7.22
N TYR A 144 -1.40 18.10 6.77
CA TYR A 144 -0.44 17.13 7.24
C TYR A 144 0.64 16.98 6.17
N THR A 145 1.90 17.15 6.54
CA THR A 145 3.02 17.10 5.60
C THR A 145 3.95 15.95 5.92
N LYS A 146 4.81 15.58 4.98
CA LYS A 146 5.93 14.68 5.23
C LYS A 146 6.79 15.20 6.42
N PRO A 147 7.06 14.39 7.45
CA PRO A 147 7.95 14.76 8.53
C PRO A 147 9.43 14.68 8.10
N GLU A 148 10.30 15.41 8.79
CA GLU A 148 11.74 15.36 8.54
C GLU A 148 12.29 13.96 8.82
N GLY A 149 13.11 13.42 7.92
CA GLY A 149 13.68 12.08 8.05
C GLY A 149 12.71 10.92 7.77
N ALA A 150 11.51 11.19 7.25
CA ALA A 150 10.58 10.14 6.82
C ALA A 150 11.24 9.21 5.79
N ALA A 151 11.07 7.90 5.96
CA ALA A 151 11.56 6.92 5.00
C ALA A 151 10.79 7.03 3.67
N LEU A 152 11.51 7.13 2.56
CA LEU A 152 10.98 7.18 1.20
C LEU A 152 11.38 5.89 0.50
N GLU A 153 10.49 4.90 0.49
CA GLU A 153 10.81 3.56 -0.02
C GLU A 153 10.25 3.28 -1.42
N TRP A 154 9.50 4.23 -2.01
CA TRP A 154 8.89 4.04 -3.32
C TRP A 154 9.86 4.52 -4.38
N PHE A 155 10.52 3.56 -5.01
CA PHE A 155 11.50 3.78 -6.07
C PHE A 155 11.35 2.71 -7.14
N ALA A 156 11.46 3.12 -8.40
CA ALA A 156 11.64 2.20 -9.51
C ALA A 156 12.62 2.78 -10.54
N ALA A 157 13.42 1.89 -11.12
CA ALA A 157 14.37 2.23 -12.17
C ALA A 157 13.73 2.10 -13.57
N ASP A 158 14.33 2.77 -14.55
CA ASP A 158 13.96 2.71 -15.96
C ASP A 158 12.45 2.96 -16.19
N THR A 159 11.74 2.03 -16.82
CA THR A 159 10.29 2.13 -17.05
C THR A 159 9.48 1.23 -16.11
N HIS A 160 10.10 0.73 -15.03
CA HIS A 160 9.42 -0.14 -14.08
C HIS A 160 8.44 0.66 -13.23
N GLY A 161 7.39 -0.02 -12.78
CA GLY A 161 6.54 0.47 -11.70
C GLY A 161 7.13 0.06 -10.36
N PHE A 162 6.56 0.57 -9.28
CA PHE A 162 6.79 0.11 -7.92
C PHE A 162 5.54 -0.62 -7.44
N THR A 163 5.72 -1.74 -6.76
CA THR A 163 4.63 -2.51 -6.15
C THR A 163 4.93 -2.85 -4.69
N CYS A 164 3.90 -2.79 -3.84
CA CYS A 164 4.02 -3.19 -2.45
C CYS A 164 2.69 -3.68 -1.88
N SER A 165 2.69 -4.79 -1.15
CA SER A 165 1.50 -5.30 -0.47
C SER A 165 0.99 -4.33 0.60
N LYS A 166 1.90 -3.68 1.32
CA LYS A 166 1.62 -2.68 2.36
C LYS A 166 2.71 -1.61 2.39
N ALA A 167 2.34 -0.39 2.03
CA ALA A 167 3.19 0.79 2.15
C ALA A 167 2.57 1.82 3.10
N SER A 168 3.41 2.54 3.83
CA SER A 168 3.00 3.53 4.83
C SER A 168 3.74 4.84 4.61
N LEU A 169 3.02 5.94 4.58
CA LEU A 169 3.57 7.30 4.56
C LEU A 169 3.22 7.97 5.89
N ALA A 170 4.24 8.21 6.71
CA ALA A 170 4.08 8.93 7.97
C ALA A 170 3.87 10.43 7.71
N LEU A 171 2.95 11.05 8.43
CA LEU A 171 2.66 12.47 8.33
C LEU A 171 2.95 13.16 9.69
N THR A 172 3.04 14.49 9.69
CA THR A 172 3.06 15.28 10.92
C THR A 172 1.85 14.99 11.83
N ASN A 173 1.96 15.27 13.12
CA ASN A 173 0.91 15.04 14.13
C ASN A 173 0.52 13.56 14.28
N ASP A 174 1.51 12.66 14.39
CA ASP A 174 1.31 11.21 14.60
C ASP A 174 0.29 10.56 13.63
N SER A 175 0.15 11.16 12.46
CA SER A 175 -0.82 10.79 11.43
C SER A 175 -0.13 9.93 10.36
N SER A 176 -0.88 9.13 9.61
CA SER A 176 -0.31 8.29 8.56
C SER A 176 -1.31 7.95 7.46
N VAL A 177 -0.79 7.66 6.27
CA VAL A 177 -1.55 7.13 5.14
C VAL A 177 -0.99 5.77 4.76
N GLN A 178 -1.87 4.78 4.71
CA GLN A 178 -1.57 3.40 4.40
C GLN A 178 -2.09 3.06 3.00
N PHE A 179 -1.26 2.36 2.23
CA PHE A 179 -1.54 1.89 0.89
C PHE A 179 -1.44 0.37 0.88
N ALA A 180 -2.54 -0.32 0.63
CA ALA A 180 -2.53 -1.76 0.42
C ALA A 180 -2.60 -2.07 -1.09
N ASN A 181 -1.93 -3.17 -1.48
CA ASN A 181 -1.81 -3.60 -2.87
C ASN A 181 -1.35 -2.48 -3.83
N LEU A 182 -0.43 -1.63 -3.36
CA LEU A 182 0.06 -0.47 -4.08
C LEU A 182 0.73 -0.91 -5.39
N LYS A 183 0.32 -0.30 -6.49
CA LYS A 183 1.05 -0.24 -7.76
C LYS A 183 1.13 1.20 -8.18
N VAL A 184 2.33 1.68 -8.49
CA VAL A 184 2.52 3.06 -8.93
C VAL A 184 3.62 3.15 -9.96
N VAL A 185 3.45 4.02 -10.94
CA VAL A 185 4.51 4.41 -11.87
C VAL A 185 4.41 5.91 -12.08
N ALA A 186 5.56 6.57 -12.22
CA ALA A 186 5.68 7.96 -12.61
C ALA A 186 6.65 8.06 -13.80
N PHE A 187 6.67 9.20 -14.48
CA PHE A 187 7.46 9.46 -15.69
C PHE A 187 7.18 8.47 -16.84
N ALA A 188 5.98 7.88 -16.83
CA ALA A 188 5.52 6.98 -17.87
C ALA A 188 5.10 7.75 -19.15
N MET A 189 4.95 7.02 -20.24
CA MET A 189 4.43 7.54 -21.50
C MET A 189 3.36 6.60 -22.06
N PHE A 190 2.38 6.22 -21.24
CA PHE A 190 1.34 5.29 -21.66
C PHE A 190 0.30 5.98 -22.54
N THR A 191 -0.21 5.28 -23.53
CA THR A 191 -1.26 5.80 -24.42
C THR A 191 -2.66 5.61 -23.85
N GLU A 192 -2.82 4.69 -22.90
CA GLU A 192 -4.09 4.34 -22.26
C GLU A 192 -4.02 4.54 -20.75
N ASP A 193 -5.19 4.77 -20.15
CA ASP A 193 -5.39 4.84 -18.70
C ASP A 193 -5.46 3.43 -18.09
N LYS A 194 -4.47 2.60 -18.40
CA LYS A 194 -4.41 1.19 -18.03
C LYS A 194 -2.98 0.72 -17.92
N TRP A 195 -2.78 -0.26 -17.04
CA TRP A 195 -1.50 -0.96 -16.92
C TRP A 195 -1.19 -1.79 -18.18
N PRO A 196 -0.02 -1.61 -18.80
CA PRO A 196 0.44 -2.50 -19.87
C PRO A 196 0.62 -3.94 -19.36
N GLN A 197 0.35 -4.93 -20.21
CA GLN A 197 0.50 -6.34 -19.85
C GLN A 197 1.95 -6.73 -19.53
N SER A 198 2.92 -6.06 -20.16
CA SER A 198 4.35 -6.28 -19.97
C SER A 198 4.97 -5.37 -18.91
N GLN A 199 4.15 -4.73 -18.05
CA GLN A 199 4.67 -3.84 -17.03
C GLN A 199 5.50 -4.62 -16.00
N LEU A 200 6.76 -4.20 -15.83
CA LEU A 200 7.65 -4.74 -14.79
C LEU A 200 7.51 -3.89 -13.53
N PHE A 201 7.70 -4.53 -12.37
CA PHE A 201 7.57 -3.87 -11.07
C PHE A 201 8.74 -4.18 -10.15
N GLU A 202 9.31 -3.14 -9.57
CA GLU A 202 10.20 -3.22 -8.42
C GLU A 202 9.37 -3.46 -7.15
N GLN A 203 9.75 -4.46 -6.37
CA GLN A 203 9.06 -4.82 -5.14
C GLN A 203 9.62 -4.07 -3.94
N CYS A 204 8.75 -3.68 -3.01
CA CYS A 204 9.19 -3.15 -1.74
C CYS A 204 9.94 -4.20 -0.89
N LYS A 205 10.81 -3.73 0.01
CA LYS A 205 11.63 -4.60 0.87
C LYS A 205 10.80 -5.59 1.69
N LEU A 206 9.60 -5.20 2.11
CA LEU A 206 8.69 -6.04 2.89
C LEU A 206 8.28 -7.30 2.11
N ASP A 207 7.95 -7.15 0.83
CA ASP A 207 7.48 -8.26 -0.01
C ASP A 207 8.64 -9.17 -0.43
N VAL A 208 9.80 -8.60 -0.73
CA VAL A 208 11.01 -9.39 -1.03
C VAL A 208 11.36 -10.30 0.15
N ARG A 209 11.35 -9.77 1.38
CA ARG A 209 11.67 -10.55 2.60
C ARG A 209 10.70 -11.69 2.85
N THR A 210 9.41 -11.51 2.56
CA THR A 210 8.40 -12.55 2.79
C THR A 210 8.51 -13.67 1.75
N SER A 211 8.79 -13.33 0.49
CA SER A 211 8.99 -14.31 -0.59
C SER A 211 10.18 -15.24 -0.32
N ASP A 212 11.31 -14.69 0.16
CA ASP A 212 12.52 -15.47 0.45
C ASP A 212 12.40 -16.35 1.71
N LEU A 213 11.54 -15.96 2.66
CA LEU A 213 11.38 -16.64 3.94
C LEU A 213 10.68 -18.00 3.79
N VAL A 214 9.76 -18.13 2.83
CA VAL A 214 8.98 -19.36 2.63
C VAL A 214 9.87 -20.55 2.26
N PRO A 215 10.75 -20.48 1.24
CA PRO A 215 11.67 -21.57 0.91
C PRO A 215 12.56 -22.01 2.07
N ILE A 216 13.00 -21.07 2.92
CA ILE A 216 13.86 -21.36 4.09
C ILE A 216 13.12 -22.23 5.11
N ILE A 217 11.88 -21.87 5.44
CA ILE A 217 11.06 -22.65 6.40
C ILE A 217 10.77 -24.04 5.82
N VAL A 218 10.39 -24.12 4.54
CA VAL A 218 10.12 -25.41 3.89
C VAL A 218 11.36 -26.30 3.91
N GLY A 219 12.54 -25.74 3.65
CA GLY A 219 13.82 -26.46 3.74
C GLY A 219 14.12 -27.00 5.13
N ALA A 220 13.91 -26.19 6.17
CA ALA A 220 14.13 -26.60 7.57
C ALA A 220 13.17 -27.73 8.01
N CYS A 221 11.89 -27.64 7.64
CA CYS A 221 10.90 -28.67 7.92
C CYS A 221 11.25 -30.01 7.25
N LEU A 222 11.65 -29.97 5.97
CA LEU A 222 12.05 -31.17 5.24
C LEU A 222 13.30 -31.82 5.84
N ALA A 223 14.33 -31.02 6.15
CA ALA A 223 15.56 -31.52 6.78
C ALA A 223 15.28 -32.14 8.16
N GLY A 224 14.44 -31.50 8.98
CA GLY A 224 14.02 -32.02 10.28
C GLY A 224 13.34 -33.39 10.18
N LEU A 225 12.41 -33.55 9.22
CA LEU A 225 11.71 -34.82 8.99
C LEU A 225 12.71 -35.93 8.60
N VAL A 226 13.66 -35.63 7.72
CA VAL A 226 14.70 -36.60 7.32
C VAL A 226 15.54 -37.05 8.52
N ILE A 227 15.96 -36.12 9.39
CA ILE A 227 16.72 -36.44 10.60
C ILE A 227 15.92 -37.37 11.52
N VAL A 228 14.63 -37.07 11.74
CA VAL A 228 13.75 -37.91 12.57
C VAL A 228 13.62 -39.32 11.99
N VAL A 229 13.43 -39.44 10.68
CA VAL A 229 13.35 -40.74 9.99
C VAL A 229 14.65 -41.51 10.11
N LEU A 230 15.81 -40.84 9.97
CA LEU A 230 17.11 -41.48 10.13
C LEU A 230 17.32 -42.01 11.55
N ILE A 231 16.97 -41.22 12.57
CA ILE A 231 17.05 -41.66 13.98
C ILE A 231 16.14 -42.88 14.21
N ALA A 232 14.89 -42.83 13.75
CA ALA A 232 13.94 -43.93 13.87
C ALA A 232 14.45 -45.20 13.16
N TYR A 233 15.01 -45.06 11.96
CA TYR A 233 15.61 -46.15 11.20
C TYR A 233 16.80 -46.76 11.94
N LEU A 234 17.70 -45.94 12.49
CA LEU A 234 18.86 -46.42 13.25
C LEU A 234 18.43 -47.20 14.50
N ILE A 235 17.43 -46.70 15.24
CA ILE A 235 16.88 -47.40 16.41
C ILE A 235 16.22 -48.72 15.98
N GLY A 236 15.39 -48.71 14.93
CA GLY A 236 14.73 -49.91 14.40
C GLY A 236 15.75 -50.96 13.95
N ARG A 237 16.79 -50.54 13.22
CA ARG A 237 17.88 -51.40 12.77
C ARG A 237 18.69 -51.97 13.93
N ALA A 238 18.94 -51.18 14.97
CA ALA A 238 19.63 -51.63 16.17
C ALA A 238 18.82 -52.69 16.93
N ARG A 239 17.49 -52.57 16.98
CA ARG A 239 16.61 -53.55 17.63
C ARG A 239 16.52 -54.87 16.86
N ALA A 240 16.42 -54.81 15.54
CA ALA A 240 16.33 -56.01 14.69
C ALA A 240 17.58 -56.90 14.81
N LYS A 241 18.78 -56.32 14.96
CA LYS A 241 20.02 -57.10 15.17
C LYS A 241 20.03 -57.91 16.46
N ARG A 242 19.21 -57.58 17.48
CA ARG A 242 19.16 -58.32 18.75
C ARG A 242 18.20 -59.52 18.74
N GLN A 243 17.42 -59.72 17.68
CA GLN A 243 16.41 -60.80 17.60
C GLN A 243 16.79 -61.96 16.67
N GLY A 244 18.03 -62.00 16.17
CA GLY A 244 18.49 -62.94 15.13
C GLY A 244 19.26 -64.19 15.59
N TYR A 245 19.29 -64.54 16.88
CA TYR A 245 19.95 -65.77 17.34
C TYR A 245 19.12 -66.46 18.42
N ALA A 246 18.04 -67.11 17.99
CA ALA A 246 17.38 -68.18 18.72
C ALA A 246 16.97 -69.24 17.70
N SER A 247 17.97 -69.95 17.17
CA SER A 247 17.77 -71.26 16.56
C SER A 247 18.12 -72.32 17.62
N VAL A 248 17.10 -72.76 18.37
CA VAL A 248 16.99 -74.09 18.98
C VAL A 248 15.52 -74.46 19.00
#